data_AF-A0A6B3IMM4-F1
#
_entry.id   AF-A0A6B3IMM4-F1
#
_cell.length_a   1.000
_cell.length_b   1.000
_cell.length_c   1.000
_cell.angle_alpha   90.00
_cell.angle_beta   90.00
_cell.angle_gamma   90.00
#
_symmetry.space_group_name_H-M   'P 1'
#
loop_
_entity.id
_entity.type
_entity.pdbx_description
1 polymer ?
#
loop_
_entity_poly.entity_id
_entity_poly.type
_entity_poly.pdbx_seq_one_letter_code
_entity_poly.pdbx_strand_id
1 'polypeptide(L)'
;QAWVTTGDPKLYEEGTPEQSVQALREQSKKLAAACEEIGRDASELDRILLTGFTPDRNTPLESVDAFVDFAGRHAELGFTEIAIHAPIPDSDFDTDPAVYERIATEALAQLA
;
A
#
# COMPACT_ATOMS: atom_id res chain seq x y z
N GLN A 1 1.09 5.70 -16.78
CA GLN A 1 -0.23 5.02 -16.64
C GLN A 1 -0.11 4.18 -15.37
N ALA A 2 -1.18 4.04 -14.58
CA ALA A 2 -1.09 3.37 -13.28
C ALA A 2 -2.02 2.16 -13.17
N TRP A 3 -1.60 1.18 -12.37
CA TRP A 3 -2.44 0.12 -11.84
C TRP A 3 -2.65 0.35 -10.33
N VAL A 4 -3.92 0.35 -9.91
CA VAL A 4 -4.31 0.58 -8.51
C VAL A 4 -4.91 -0.71 -7.94
N THR A 5 -4.53 -1.07 -6.73
CA THR A 5 -5.13 -2.18 -5.98
C THR A 5 -5.49 -1.76 -4.55
N THR A 6 -6.50 -2.42 -3.99
CA THR A 6 -6.90 -2.35 -2.58
C THR A 6 -6.53 -3.64 -1.82
N GLY A 7 -5.72 -4.51 -2.41
CA GLY A 7 -5.38 -5.84 -1.86
C GLY A 7 -6.32 -6.96 -2.32
N ASP A 8 -6.26 -8.11 -1.64
CA ASP A 8 -7.21 -9.21 -1.86
C ASP A 8 -8.42 -9.04 -0.91
N PRO A 9 -9.64 -8.83 -1.44
CA PRO A 9 -10.82 -8.61 -0.61
C PRO A 9 -11.16 -9.80 0.30
N LYS A 10 -10.68 -11.01 -0.01
CA LYS A 10 -10.89 -12.20 0.85
C LYS A 10 -10.15 -12.11 2.18
N LEU A 11 -9.12 -11.27 2.25
CA LEU A 11 -8.29 -11.09 3.45
C LEU A 11 -8.79 -9.93 4.32
N TYR A 12 -9.79 -9.17 3.90
CA TYR A 12 -10.22 -7.96 4.58
C TYR A 12 -10.62 -8.22 6.04
N GLU A 13 -11.48 -9.20 6.31
CA GLU A 13 -12.03 -9.42 7.65
C GLU A 13 -11.08 -10.21 8.58
N GLU A 14 -10.45 -11.27 8.07
CA GLU A 14 -9.76 -12.27 8.90
C GLU A 14 -8.29 -12.50 8.49
N GLY A 15 -7.80 -11.78 7.47
CA GLY A 15 -6.44 -11.95 6.97
C GLY A 15 -5.39 -11.32 7.87
N THR A 16 -4.12 -11.65 7.61
CA THR A 16 -2.97 -11.01 8.27
C THR A 16 -2.19 -10.12 7.29
N PRO A 17 -1.41 -9.15 7.79
CA PRO A 17 -0.50 -8.34 6.95
C PRO A 17 0.43 -9.20 6.07
N GLU A 18 0.96 -10.30 6.60
CA GLU A 18 1.85 -11.21 5.86
C GLU A 18 1.11 -11.89 4.71
N GLN A 19 -0.13 -12.34 4.94
CA GLN A 19 -0.97 -12.91 3.88
C GLN A 19 -1.29 -11.85 2.81
N SER A 20 -1.52 -10.60 3.22
CA SER A 20 -1.76 -9.49 2.31
C SER A 20 -0.55 -9.22 1.41
N VAL A 21 0.64 -9.16 1.99
CA VAL A 21 1.91 -9.01 1.25
C VAL A 21 2.08 -10.14 0.23
N GLN A 22 1.78 -11.39 0.59
CA GLN A 22 1.84 -12.50 -0.37
C GLN A 22 0.78 -12.35 -1.48
N ALA A 23 -0.44 -11.95 -1.15
CA ALA A 23 -1.49 -11.73 -2.14
C ALA A 23 -1.12 -10.61 -3.12
N LEU A 24 -0.56 -9.50 -2.64
CA LEU A 24 -0.08 -8.39 -3.46
C LEU A 24 1.07 -8.81 -4.38
N ARG A 25 1.98 -9.66 -3.90
CA ARG A 25 3.04 -10.26 -4.73
C ARG A 25 2.45 -11.08 -5.87
N GLU A 26 1.44 -11.90 -5.60
CA GLU A 26 0.75 -12.69 -6.64
C GLU A 26 -0.04 -11.82 -7.62
N GLN A 27 -0.69 -10.75 -7.16
CA GLN A 27 -1.33 -9.76 -8.04
C GLN A 27 -0.30 -9.12 -8.99
N SER A 28 0.86 -8.74 -8.47
CA SER A 28 1.95 -8.15 -9.26
C SER A 28 2.49 -9.09 -10.34
N LYS A 29 2.58 -10.40 -10.05
CA LYS A 29 2.96 -11.43 -11.04
C LYS A 29 1.91 -11.56 -12.15
N LYS A 30 0.63 -11.57 -11.80
CA LYS A 30 -0.47 -11.65 -12.77
C LYS A 30 -0.52 -10.41 -13.68
N LEU A 31 -0.30 -9.22 -13.11
CA LEU A 31 -0.20 -7.99 -13.89
C LEU A 31 0.95 -8.07 -14.90
N ALA A 32 2.13 -8.56 -14.48
CA ALA A 32 3.27 -8.70 -15.37
C ALA A 32 2.99 -9.68 -16.52
N ALA A 33 2.42 -10.84 -16.23
CA ALA A 33 2.04 -11.82 -17.25
C ALA A 33 1.03 -11.24 -18.26
N ALA A 34 0.00 -10.53 -17.79
CA ALA A 34 -0.99 -9.89 -18.67
C ALA A 34 -0.39 -8.79 -19.56
N CYS A 35 0.63 -8.07 -19.08
CA CYS A 35 1.36 -7.09 -19.91
C CYS A 35 2.21 -7.80 -20.96
N GLU A 36 2.92 -8.86 -20.59
CA GLU A 36 3.75 -9.65 -21.50
C GLU A 36 2.93 -10.24 -22.66
N GLU A 37 1.74 -10.77 -22.38
CA GLU A 37 0.82 -11.33 -23.39
C GLU A 37 0.46 -10.35 -24.52
N ILE A 38 0.47 -9.05 -24.23
CA ILE A 38 0.15 -7.98 -25.21
C ILE A 38 1.40 -7.23 -25.69
N GLY A 39 2.60 -7.71 -25.35
CA GLY A 39 3.87 -7.06 -25.72
C GLY A 39 4.14 -5.73 -25.03
N ARG A 40 3.61 -5.56 -23.81
CA ARG A 40 3.79 -4.35 -22.98
C ARG A 40 4.82 -4.61 -21.87
N ASP A 41 5.69 -3.63 -21.63
CA ASP A 41 6.55 -3.63 -20.45
C ASP A 41 5.75 -3.25 -19.18
N ALA A 42 5.69 -4.18 -18.22
CA ALA A 42 4.97 -3.99 -16.95
C ALA A 42 5.70 -3.06 -15.97
N SER A 43 6.96 -2.70 -16.23
CA SER A 43 7.73 -1.75 -15.42
C SER A 43 7.40 -0.29 -15.73
N GLU A 44 6.77 -0.02 -16.89
CA GLU A 44 6.27 1.31 -17.26
C GLU A 44 4.97 1.69 -16.53
N LEU A 45 4.40 0.77 -15.74
CA LEU A 45 3.21 1.01 -14.95
C LEU A 45 3.57 1.42 -13.52
N ASP A 46 3.10 2.59 -13.11
CA ASP A 46 3.06 2.96 -11.70
C ASP A 46 2.14 1.98 -10.96
N ARG A 47 2.57 1.52 -9.80
CA ARG A 47 1.82 0.56 -8.98
C ARG A 47 1.43 1.24 -7.69
N ILE A 48 0.12 1.43 -7.51
CA ILE A 48 -0.43 2.21 -6.42
C ILE A 48 -1.21 1.29 -5.49
N LEU A 49 -0.87 1.31 -4.20
CA LEU A 49 -1.67 0.67 -3.15
C LEU A 49 -2.57 1.71 -2.49
N LEU A 50 -3.89 1.50 -2.54
CA LEU A 50 -4.84 2.23 -1.72
C LEU A 50 -5.00 1.51 -0.38
N THR A 51 -4.59 2.16 0.70
CA THR A 51 -4.60 1.63 2.08
C THR A 51 -6.00 1.62 2.69
N GLY A 52 -6.15 1.05 3.90
CA GLY A 52 -7.43 0.94 4.61
C GLY A 52 -8.23 -0.33 4.28
N PHE A 53 -7.94 -0.98 3.15
CA PHE A 53 -8.62 -2.19 2.69
C PHE A 53 -7.79 -3.48 2.80
N THR A 54 -6.55 -3.35 3.29
CA THR A 54 -5.71 -4.49 3.69
C THR A 54 -5.85 -4.77 5.19
N PRO A 55 -5.45 -5.95 5.67
CA PRO A 55 -5.39 -6.27 7.10
C PRO A 55 -4.63 -5.28 7.97
N ASP A 56 -3.64 -4.56 7.42
CA ASP A 56 -2.90 -3.53 8.15
C ASP A 56 -3.80 -2.36 8.59
N ARG A 57 -4.99 -2.15 8.02
CA ARG A 57 -5.95 -1.10 8.43
C ARG A 57 -5.25 0.27 8.59
N ASN A 58 -5.34 0.86 9.78
CA ASN A 58 -4.69 2.11 10.17
C ASN A 58 -3.36 1.90 10.89
N THR A 59 -2.87 0.67 11.07
CA THR A 59 -1.58 0.39 11.71
C THR A 59 -0.42 1.18 11.09
N PRO A 60 -0.33 1.39 9.75
CA PRO A 60 0.70 2.25 9.17
C PRO A 60 0.61 3.72 9.60
N LEU A 61 -0.52 4.18 10.15
CA LEU A 61 -0.75 5.54 10.62
C LEU A 61 -0.63 5.66 12.15
N GLU A 62 -0.17 4.62 12.87
CA GLU A 62 0.08 4.70 14.32
C GLU A 62 1.37 5.46 14.66
N SER A 63 2.34 5.51 13.74
CA SER A 63 3.57 6.31 13.86
C SER A 63 4.27 6.48 12.51
N VAL A 64 5.23 7.41 12.41
CA VAL A 64 6.06 7.57 11.20
C VAL A 64 6.87 6.31 10.92
N ASP A 65 7.46 5.68 11.93
CA ASP A 65 8.25 4.45 11.77
C ASP A 65 7.38 3.29 11.26
N ALA A 66 6.16 3.13 11.78
CA ALA A 66 5.21 2.14 11.29
C ALA A 66 4.85 2.36 9.81
N PHE A 67 4.69 3.62 9.39
CA PHE A 67 4.49 3.95 7.98
C PHE A 67 5.72 3.60 7.13
N VAL A 68 6.93 3.94 7.59
CA VAL A 68 8.18 3.67 6.87
C VAL A 68 8.40 2.17 6.70
N ASP A 69 8.16 1.37 7.74
CA ASP A 69 8.23 -0.10 7.68
C ASP A 69 7.19 -0.68 6.71
N PHE A 70 5.97 -0.14 6.72
CA PHE A 70 4.93 -0.51 5.76
C PHE A 70 5.35 -0.15 4.33
N ALA A 71 5.80 1.09 4.10
CA ALA A 71 6.18 1.58 2.79
C ALA A 71 7.39 0.84 2.21
N GLY A 72 8.41 0.55 3.02
CA GLY A 72 9.58 -0.24 2.63
C GLY A 72 9.19 -1.64 2.16
N ARG A 73 8.36 -2.35 2.93
CA ARG A 73 7.85 -3.68 2.53
C ARG A 73 7.11 -3.66 1.20
N HIS A 74 6.35 -2.61 0.91
CA HIS A 74 5.60 -2.49 -0.34
C HIS A 74 6.46 -2.02 -1.51
N ALA A 75 7.48 -1.19 -1.26
CA ALA A 75 8.49 -0.84 -2.26
C ALA A 75 9.25 -2.08 -2.76
N GLU A 76 9.59 -3.04 -1.87
CA GLU A 76 10.19 -4.33 -2.25
C GLU A 76 9.29 -5.19 -3.16
N LEU A 77 7.97 -4.95 -3.17
CA LEU A 77 7.01 -5.59 -4.08
C LEU A 77 6.86 -4.84 -5.41
N GLY A 78 7.53 -3.69 -5.55
CA GLY A 78 7.47 -2.83 -6.74
C GLY A 78 6.33 -1.80 -6.71
N PHE A 79 5.69 -1.54 -5.55
CA PHE A 79 4.79 -0.39 -5.44
C PHE A 79 5.57 0.92 -5.49
N THR A 80 5.09 1.83 -6.32
CA THR A 80 5.70 3.15 -6.52
C THR A 80 4.98 4.23 -5.71
N GLU A 81 3.71 4.00 -5.35
CA GLU A 81 2.91 4.93 -4.58
C GLU A 81 2.04 4.20 -3.54
N ILE A 82 1.84 4.86 -2.41
CA ILE A 82 0.92 4.44 -1.34
C ILE A 82 -0.03 5.59 -1.07
N ALA A 83 -1.32 5.36 -1.30
CA ALA A 83 -2.37 6.32 -1.00
C ALA A 83 -2.93 6.05 0.41
N ILE A 84 -2.77 7.05 1.29
CA ILE A 84 -3.33 7.05 2.65
C ILE A 84 -4.53 7.97 2.76
N HIS A 85 -5.50 7.56 3.57
CA HIS A 85 -6.67 8.36 3.87
C HIS A 85 -6.27 9.51 4.80
N ALA A 86 -6.74 10.73 4.48
CA ALA A 86 -6.69 11.81 5.46
C ALA A 86 -7.58 11.44 6.66
N PRO A 87 -7.24 11.88 7.89
CA PRO A 87 -8.04 11.59 9.07
C PRO A 87 -9.49 12.05 8.92
N ILE A 88 -10.42 11.15 9.23
CA ILE A 88 -11.86 11.45 9.25
C ILE A 88 -12.40 11.01 10.62
N PRO A 89 -12.74 11.96 11.52
CA PRO A 89 -13.28 11.65 12.83
C PRO A 89 -14.53 10.75 12.76
N ASP A 90 -14.70 9.87 13.74
CA ASP A 90 -15.84 8.95 13.87
C ASP A 90 -16.01 7.98 12.69
N SER A 91 -14.90 7.56 12.07
CA SER A 91 -14.89 6.62 10.93
C SER A 91 -13.80 5.56 11.05
N ASP A 92 -13.77 4.61 10.11
CA ASP A 92 -12.67 3.64 9.99
C ASP A 92 -11.32 4.30 9.67
N PHE A 93 -11.28 5.59 9.36
CA PHE A 93 -10.06 6.38 9.09
C PHE A 93 -9.78 7.42 10.18
N ASP A 94 -10.34 7.25 11.37
CA ASP A 94 -10.06 8.10 12.53
C ASP A 94 -8.65 7.80 13.05
N THR A 95 -7.69 8.60 12.60
CA THR A 95 -6.25 8.47 12.88
C THR A 95 -5.73 9.82 13.39
N ASP A 96 -4.58 9.83 14.06
CA ASP A 96 -4.00 11.07 14.59
C ASP A 96 -3.58 12.01 13.45
N PRO A 97 -4.17 13.21 13.32
CA PRO A 97 -3.78 14.17 12.29
C PRO A 97 -2.32 14.59 12.36
N ALA A 98 -1.73 14.63 13.56
CA ALA A 98 -0.32 14.95 13.70
C ALA A 98 0.58 13.85 13.11
N VAL A 99 0.22 12.57 13.24
CA VAL A 99 0.97 11.48 12.61
C VAL A 99 0.81 11.53 11.09
N TYR A 100 -0.40 11.77 10.58
CA TYR A 100 -0.65 11.96 9.15
C TYR A 100 0.21 13.07 8.54
N GLU A 101 0.24 14.25 9.17
CA GLU A 101 1.04 15.39 8.71
C GLU A 101 2.55 15.10 8.73
N ARG A 102 3.01 14.40 9.78
CA ARG A 102 4.41 13.99 9.89
C ARG A 102 4.79 12.94 8.85
N ILE A 103 3.92 11.98 8.55
CA ILE A 103 4.15 11.04 7.45
C ILE A 103 4.35 11.80 6.12
N ALA A 104 3.46 12.75 5.82
CA ALA A 104 3.52 13.51 4.57
C ALA A 104 4.78 14.37 4.42
N THR A 105 5.43 14.75 5.53
CA THR A 105 6.57 15.69 5.54
C THR A 105 7.91 15.04 5.90
N GLU A 106 7.91 13.93 6.66
CA GLU A 106 9.11 13.30 7.21
C GLU A 106 9.41 11.92 6.59
N ALA A 107 8.39 11.14 6.22
CA ALA A 107 8.59 9.72 5.89
C ALA A 107 9.43 9.52 4.61
N LEU A 108 9.25 10.36 3.59
CA LEU A 108 9.97 10.22 2.32
C LEU A 108 11.49 10.29 2.49
N ALA A 109 11.97 11.08 3.45
CA ALA A 109 13.41 11.20 3.72
C ALA A 109 14.01 9.95 4.39
N GLN A 110 13.16 9.02 4.85
CA GLN A 110 13.55 7.79 5.55
C GLN A 110 13.41 6.54 4.67
N LEU A 111 12.82 6.68 3.48
CA LEU A 111 12.72 5.61 2.49
C LEU A 111 14.00 5.56 1.65
N ALA A 112 14.62 4.38 1.59
CA ALA A 112 15.90 4.14 0.90
C ALA A 112 15.76 4.07 -0.63
#